data_AF-A0A5J4Y6P9-F1
#
_entry.id   AF-A0A5J4Y6P9-F1
#
_cell.length_a   1.000
_cell.length_b   1.000
_cell.length_c   1.000
_cell.angle_alpha   90.00
_cell.angle_beta   90.00
_cell.angle_gamma   90.00
#
_symmetry.space_group_name_H-M   'P 1'
#
loop_
_entity.id
_entity.type
_entity.pdbx_description
1 polymer ?
#
loop_
_entity_poly.entity_id
_entity_poly.type
_entity_poly.pdbx_seq_one_letter_code
_entity_poly.pdbx_strand_id
1 'polypeptide(L)'
;MEALPRELCSRAEQDAQAARTLLRKGSFSGLRDTVKALGEFATDAGMPTEKAQQLVNNFLMSLQVLDNTLISSLRSKVPVPDIADKQLEKTIQDLDSLLATVPPQQVEQAQQLLDEVKAFFADPPQNDKDVQALKQLIPA
;
A
#
# COMPACT_ATOMS: atom_id res chain seq x y z
N MET A 1 -13.54 38.30 12.43
CA MET A 1 -12.98 37.15 11.68
C MET A 1 -11.50 37.48 11.50
N GLU A 2 -10.69 37.10 12.49
CA GLU A 2 -9.26 37.43 12.53
C GLU A 2 -8.54 36.55 11.52
N ALA A 3 -7.85 37.16 10.56
CA ALA A 3 -7.08 36.42 9.56
C ALA A 3 -5.88 35.76 10.25
N LEU A 4 -5.72 34.45 10.06
CA LEU A 4 -4.58 33.69 10.57
C LEU A 4 -3.25 34.32 10.07
N PRO A 5 -2.21 34.37 10.91
CA PRO A 5 -0.89 34.89 10.54
C PRO A 5 -0.35 34.22 9.26
N ARG A 6 0.10 35.02 8.29
CA ARG A 6 0.62 34.53 6.99
C ARG A 6 1.74 33.49 7.12
N GLU A 7 2.57 33.61 8.16
CA GLU A 7 3.64 32.66 8.50
C GLU A 7 3.10 31.25 8.80
N LEU A 8 2.00 31.16 9.57
CA LEU A 8 1.35 29.88 9.90
C LEU A 8 0.69 29.23 8.68
N CYS A 9 0.11 30.04 7.78
CA CYS A 9 -0.41 29.55 6.50
C CYS A 9 0.72 28.97 5.62
N SER A 10 1.88 29.64 5.55
CA SER A 10 3.00 29.19 4.71
C SER A 10 3.59 27.85 5.16
N ARG A 11 3.66 27.62 6.48
CA ARG A 11 4.14 26.37 7.07
C ARG A 11 3.14 25.23 6.89
N ALA A 12 1.86 25.51 7.14
CA ALA A 12 0.77 24.57 6.87
C ALA A 12 0.71 24.13 5.39
N GLU A 13 0.93 25.05 4.46
CA GLU A 13 1.01 24.75 3.04
C GLU A 13 2.20 23.83 2.72
N GLN A 14 3.37 24.08 3.32
CA GLN A 14 4.55 23.22 3.15
C GLN A 14 4.32 21.82 3.73
N ASP A 15 3.71 21.72 4.92
CA ASP A 15 3.44 20.46 5.60
C ASP A 15 2.40 19.61 4.83
N ALA A 16 1.33 20.24 4.31
CA ALA A 16 0.33 19.56 3.50
C ALA A 16 0.90 19.09 2.15
N GLN A 17 1.76 19.90 1.51
CA GLN A 17 2.42 19.54 0.26
C GLN A 17 3.43 18.39 0.45
N ALA A 18 4.18 18.40 1.56
CA ALA A 18 5.09 17.33 1.95
C ALA A 18 4.32 16.02 2.19
N ALA A 19 3.24 16.06 2.96
CA ALA A 19 2.39 14.90 3.22
C ALA A 19 1.84 14.27 1.93
N ARG A 20 1.33 15.08 0.99
CA ARG A 20 0.87 14.58 -0.31
C ARG A 20 1.98 13.99 -1.17
N THR A 21 3.18 14.54 -1.08
CA THR A 21 4.35 14.01 -1.79
C THR A 21 4.72 12.64 -1.25
N LEU A 22 4.71 12.46 0.08
CA LEU A 22 4.95 11.19 0.73
C LEU A 22 3.88 10.14 0.37
N LEU A 23 2.60 10.51 0.31
CA LEU A 23 1.51 9.59 -0.08
C LEU A 23 1.58 9.12 -1.55
N ARG A 24 2.40 9.76 -2.39
CA ARG A 24 2.47 9.50 -3.84
C ARG A 24 3.82 9.03 -4.32
N LYS A 25 4.84 9.08 -3.47
CA LYS A 25 6.23 8.71 -3.79
C LYS A 25 6.78 7.81 -2.70
N GLY A 26 7.90 7.15 -2.99
CA GLY A 26 8.56 6.26 -2.01
C GLY A 26 7.69 5.06 -1.65
N SER A 27 7.65 4.67 -0.37
CA SER A 27 7.00 3.44 0.10
C SER A 27 5.48 3.39 -0.09
N PHE A 28 4.82 4.52 -0.34
CA PHE A 28 3.38 4.58 -0.63
C PHE A 28 3.08 4.51 -2.14
N SER A 29 4.11 4.56 -2.99
CA SER A 29 3.94 4.33 -4.43
C SER A 29 3.51 2.89 -4.67
N GLY A 30 2.51 2.69 -5.53
CA GLY A 30 1.93 1.37 -5.77
C GLY A 30 1.05 0.79 -4.65
N LEU A 31 0.90 1.47 -3.49
CA LEU A 31 0.10 0.96 -2.36
C LEU A 31 -1.35 0.61 -2.76
N ARG A 32 -1.94 1.37 -3.69
CA ARG A 32 -3.29 1.08 -4.20
C ARG A 32 -3.33 -0.24 -4.95
N ASP A 33 -2.29 -0.54 -5.73
CA ASP A 33 -2.21 -1.78 -6.48
C ASP A 33 -1.91 -2.96 -5.55
N THR A 34 -1.04 -2.75 -4.54
CA THR A 34 -0.82 -3.73 -3.46
C THR A 34 -2.09 -4.07 -2.70
N VAL A 35 -2.91 -3.07 -2.35
CA VAL A 35 -4.18 -3.31 -1.64
C VAL A 35 -5.20 -4.04 -2.50
N LYS A 36 -5.26 -3.77 -3.81
CA LYS A 36 -6.10 -4.56 -4.72
C LYS A 36 -5.65 -6.02 -4.78
N ALA A 37 -4.34 -6.25 -4.90
CA ALA A 37 -3.78 -7.60 -4.89
C ALA A 37 -4.09 -8.34 -3.57
N LEU A 38 -4.06 -7.63 -2.43
CA LEU A 38 -4.50 -8.20 -1.14
C LEU A 38 -5.99 -8.57 -1.13
N GLY A 39 -6.86 -7.77 -1.76
CA GLY A 39 -8.28 -8.11 -1.89
C GLY A 39 -8.55 -9.31 -2.81
N GLU A 40 -7.82 -9.41 -3.91
CA GLU A 40 -7.85 -10.59 -4.80
C GLU A 40 -7.40 -11.83 -4.04
N PHE A 41 -6.26 -11.74 -3.37
CA PHE A 41 -5.73 -12.78 -2.51
C PHE A 41 -6.73 -13.21 -1.42
N ALA A 42 -7.39 -12.26 -0.73
CA ALA A 42 -8.36 -12.57 0.30
C ALA A 42 -9.54 -13.38 -0.27
N THR A 43 -9.95 -13.06 -1.50
CA THR A 43 -10.99 -13.79 -2.22
C THR A 43 -10.53 -15.22 -2.53
N ASP A 44 -9.31 -15.38 -3.04
CA ASP A 44 -8.72 -16.68 -3.34
C ASP A 44 -8.54 -17.55 -2.07
N ALA A 45 -8.26 -16.91 -0.93
CA ALA A 45 -8.17 -17.55 0.38
C ALA A 45 -9.54 -17.92 1.00
N GLY A 46 -10.65 -17.71 0.28
CA GLY A 46 -11.99 -18.11 0.68
C GLY A 46 -12.82 -17.04 1.38
N MET A 47 -12.36 -15.78 1.42
CA MET A 47 -13.23 -14.67 1.83
C MET A 47 -14.30 -14.42 0.76
N PRO A 48 -15.56 -14.14 1.14
CA PRO A 48 -16.56 -13.70 0.17
C PRO A 48 -16.08 -12.47 -0.60
N THR A 49 -16.15 -12.52 -1.93
CA THR A 49 -15.67 -11.46 -2.83
C THR A 49 -16.20 -10.08 -2.45
N GLU A 50 -17.49 -9.99 -2.08
CA GLU A 50 -18.13 -8.74 -1.64
C GLU A 50 -17.44 -8.15 -0.41
N LYS A 51 -17.08 -8.98 0.56
CA LYS A 51 -16.40 -8.56 1.79
C LYS A 51 -14.97 -8.11 1.51
N ALA A 52 -14.24 -8.83 0.66
CA ALA A 52 -12.89 -8.45 0.25
C ALA A 52 -12.88 -7.12 -0.53
N GLN A 53 -13.80 -6.96 -1.48
CA GLN A 53 -14.01 -5.70 -2.21
C GLN A 53 -14.40 -4.56 -1.27
N GLN A 54 -15.25 -4.81 -0.26
CA GLN A 54 -15.61 -3.79 0.72
C GLN A 54 -14.41 -3.31 1.52
N LEU A 55 -13.52 -4.21 1.97
CA LEU A 55 -12.30 -3.82 2.69
C LEU A 55 -11.36 -2.97 1.82
N VAL A 56 -11.14 -3.38 0.56
CA VAL A 56 -10.36 -2.61 -0.42
C VAL A 56 -10.97 -1.22 -0.65
N ASN A 57 -12.29 -1.16 -0.86
CA ASN A 57 -13.00 0.09 -1.09
C ASN A 57 -12.92 1.01 0.13
N ASN A 58 -13.09 0.48 1.34
CA ASN A 58 -12.97 1.25 2.58
C ASN A 58 -11.58 1.90 2.70
N PHE A 59 -10.52 1.14 2.47
CA PHE A 59 -9.16 1.66 2.47
C PHE A 59 -8.97 2.77 1.42
N LEU A 60 -9.39 2.53 0.18
CA LEU A 60 -9.21 3.49 -0.92
C LEU A 60 -10.01 4.77 -0.68
N MET A 61 -11.23 4.67 -0.15
CA MET A 61 -12.03 5.83 0.24
C MET A 61 -11.36 6.61 1.37
N SER A 62 -10.86 5.93 2.41
CA SER A 62 -10.15 6.58 3.51
C SER A 62 -8.92 7.36 3.02
N LEU A 63 -8.12 6.74 2.16
CA LEU A 63 -6.94 7.37 1.56
C LEU A 63 -7.32 8.57 0.66
N GLN A 64 -8.44 8.46 -0.07
CA GLN A 64 -8.92 9.54 -0.92
C GLN A 64 -9.45 10.72 -0.11
N VAL A 65 -10.15 10.48 1.02
CA VAL A 65 -10.58 11.54 1.94
C VAL A 65 -9.38 12.25 2.56
N LEU A 66 -8.31 11.53 2.89
CA LEU A 66 -7.07 12.14 3.38
C LEU A 66 -6.45 13.07 2.32
N ASP A 67 -6.28 12.60 1.07
CA ASP A 67 -5.72 13.44 -0.01
C ASP A 67 -6.60 14.65 -0.32
N ASN A 68 -7.93 14.50 -0.26
CA ASN A 68 -8.89 15.59 -0.43
C ASN A 68 -8.81 16.63 0.71
N THR A 69 -8.61 16.18 1.94
CA THR A 69 -8.41 17.07 3.09
C THR A 69 -7.12 17.87 2.92
N LEU A 70 -6.03 17.23 2.51
CA LEU A 70 -4.74 17.88 2.27
C LEU A 70 -4.81 18.88 1.11
N ILE A 71 -5.46 18.56 -0.01
CA ILE A 71 -5.62 19.52 -1.12
C ILE A 71 -6.54 20.69 -0.76
N SER A 72 -7.57 20.45 0.07
CA SER A 72 -8.46 21.51 0.54
C SER A 72 -7.71 22.50 1.42
N SER A 73 -6.88 22.00 2.33
CA SER A 73 -5.99 22.80 3.18
C SER A 73 -5.02 23.64 2.33
N LEU A 74 -4.38 23.04 1.31
CA LEU A 74 -3.51 23.76 0.37
C LEU A 74 -4.23 24.86 -0.41
N ARG A 75 -5.41 24.57 -0.97
CA ARG A 75 -6.17 25.53 -1.78
C ARG A 75 -6.70 26.70 -0.94
N SER A 76 -7.12 26.40 0.28
CA SER A 76 -7.73 27.39 1.18
C SER A 76 -6.70 28.11 2.05
N LYS A 77 -5.42 27.72 1.98
CA LYS A 77 -4.32 28.27 2.78
C LYS A 77 -4.57 28.19 4.28
N VAL A 78 -5.25 27.13 4.71
CA VAL A 78 -5.58 26.89 6.12
C VAL A 78 -4.73 25.74 6.65
N PRO A 79 -4.41 25.73 7.95
CA PRO A 79 -3.80 24.58 8.62
C PRO A 79 -4.49 23.27 8.28
N VAL A 80 -3.71 22.19 8.21
CA VAL A 80 -4.26 20.84 8.07
C VAL A 80 -5.18 20.60 9.27
N PRO A 81 -6.47 20.31 9.04
CA PRO A 81 -7.41 20.12 10.14
C PRO A 81 -7.17 18.79 10.86
N ASP A 82 -7.48 18.71 12.15
CA ASP A 82 -7.36 17.48 12.99
C ASP A 82 -8.09 16.25 12.40
N ILE A 83 -9.06 16.48 11.51
CA ILE A 83 -9.73 15.40 10.78
C ILE A 83 -8.77 14.63 9.86
N ALA A 84 -7.66 15.24 9.42
CA ALA A 84 -6.62 14.57 8.64
C ALA A 84 -5.92 13.47 9.45
N ASP A 85 -5.61 13.72 10.73
CA ASP A 85 -4.98 12.73 11.61
C ASP A 85 -5.94 11.56 11.87
N LYS A 86 -7.21 11.86 12.18
CA LYS A 86 -8.25 10.81 12.31
C LYS A 86 -8.42 9.99 11.04
N GLN A 87 -8.30 10.63 9.87
CA GLN A 87 -8.41 9.96 8.58
C GLN A 87 -7.18 9.09 8.29
N LEU A 88 -6.00 9.52 8.72
CA LEU A 88 -4.78 8.72 8.65
C LEU A 88 -4.89 7.48 9.56
N GLU A 89 -5.31 7.65 10.81
CA GLU A 89 -5.56 6.53 11.73
C GLU A 89 -6.55 5.52 11.14
N LYS A 90 -7.66 6.00 10.59
CA LYS A 90 -8.63 5.13 9.90
C LYS A 90 -8.00 4.40 8.71
N THR A 91 -7.19 5.08 7.91
CA THR A 91 -6.50 4.47 6.76
C THR A 91 -5.55 3.36 7.21
N ILE A 92 -4.86 3.54 8.34
CA ILE A 92 -3.97 2.53 8.94
C ILE A 92 -4.79 1.33 9.45
N GLN A 93 -5.91 1.57 10.14
CA GLN A 93 -6.78 0.49 10.62
C GLN A 93 -7.41 -0.32 9.48
N ASP A 94 -7.84 0.35 8.40
CA ASP A 94 -8.37 -0.32 7.21
C ASP A 94 -7.29 -1.19 6.54
N LEU A 95 -6.04 -0.72 6.51
CA LEU A 95 -4.90 -1.49 5.99
C LEU A 95 -4.55 -2.69 6.87
N ASP A 96 -4.55 -2.51 8.20
CA ASP A 96 -4.30 -3.59 9.15
C ASP A 96 -5.36 -4.69 9.03
N SER A 97 -6.62 -4.29 8.87
CA SER A 97 -7.74 -5.22 8.62
C SER A 97 -7.57 -6.03 7.34
N LEU A 98 -6.97 -5.43 6.29
CA LEU A 98 -6.62 -6.12 5.05
C LEU A 98 -5.42 -7.05 5.24
N LEU A 99 -4.38 -6.64 5.98
CA LEU A 99 -3.23 -7.50 6.26
C LEU A 99 -3.62 -8.71 7.10
N ALA A 100 -4.58 -8.55 8.02
CA ALA A 100 -5.13 -9.64 8.81
C ALA A 100 -5.86 -10.71 7.97
N THR A 101 -6.17 -10.44 6.69
CA THR A 101 -6.74 -11.44 5.79
C THR A 101 -5.68 -12.39 5.22
N VAL A 102 -4.40 -12.11 5.41
CA VAL A 102 -3.30 -12.97 4.96
C VAL A 102 -3.02 -14.02 6.03
N PRO A 103 -3.31 -15.32 5.79
CA PRO A 103 -3.01 -16.36 6.75
C PRO A 103 -1.49 -16.48 6.94
N PRO A 104 -1.00 -16.66 8.18
CA PRO A 104 0.44 -16.80 8.43
C PRO A 104 1.06 -17.98 7.68
N GLN A 105 0.28 -19.04 7.43
CA GLN A 105 0.75 -20.20 6.65
C GLN A 105 1.14 -19.84 5.21
N GLN A 106 0.52 -18.82 4.60
CA GLN A 106 0.87 -18.42 3.24
C GLN A 106 2.17 -17.61 3.17
N VAL A 107 2.48 -16.86 4.23
CA VAL A 107 3.80 -16.20 4.38
C VAL A 107 4.89 -17.26 4.53
N GLU A 108 4.63 -18.31 5.33
CA GLU A 108 5.55 -19.44 5.47
C GLU A 108 5.74 -20.19 4.14
N GLN A 109 4.68 -20.44 3.38
CA GLN A 109 4.79 -21.08 2.05
C GLN A 109 5.57 -20.23 1.05
N ALA A 110 5.33 -18.91 1.01
CA ALA A 110 6.10 -18.01 0.15
C ALA A 110 7.57 -17.98 0.55
N GLN A 111 7.86 -18.03 1.86
CA GLN A 111 9.22 -18.09 2.37
C GLN A 111 9.90 -19.43 2.02
N GLN A 112 9.20 -20.55 2.14
CA GLN A 112 9.69 -21.88 1.72
C GLN A 112 10.01 -21.90 0.23
N LEU A 113 9.10 -21.41 -0.62
CA LEU A 113 9.33 -21.31 -2.06
C LEU A 113 10.54 -20.43 -2.38
N LEU A 114 10.69 -19.29 -1.70
CA LEU A 114 11.86 -18.43 -1.85
C LEU A 114 13.16 -19.14 -1.49
N ASP A 115 13.15 -19.92 -0.41
CA ASP A 115 14.32 -20.66 0.04
C ASP A 115 14.66 -21.83 -0.92
N GLU A 116 13.65 -22.51 -1.48
CA GLU A 116 13.81 -23.48 -2.55
C GLU A 116 14.39 -22.86 -3.83
N VAL A 117 13.88 -21.70 -4.25
CA VAL A 117 14.39 -20.96 -5.41
C VAL A 117 15.84 -20.52 -5.18
N LYS A 118 16.17 -20.01 -3.99
CA LYS A 118 17.56 -19.67 -3.63
C LYS A 118 18.47 -20.89 -3.65
N ALA A 119 18.03 -22.01 -3.07
CA ALA A 119 18.79 -23.25 -3.07
C ALA A 119 19.00 -23.77 -4.49
N PHE A 120 17.98 -23.69 -5.34
CA PHE A 120 18.03 -24.01 -6.75
C PHE A 120 19.03 -23.14 -7.54
N PHE A 121 19.10 -21.84 -7.26
CA PHE A 121 20.12 -20.99 -7.92
C PHE A 121 21.52 -21.18 -7.34
N ALA A 122 21.63 -21.57 -6.06
CA ALA A 122 22.91 -21.84 -5.41
C ALA A 122 23.53 -23.18 -5.84
N ASP A 123 22.71 -24.22 -6.03
CA ASP A 123 23.13 -25.53 -6.52
C ASP A 123 22.06 -26.12 -7.48
N PRO A 124 22.03 -25.66 -8.75
CA PRO A 124 20.99 -26.05 -9.69
C PRO A 124 21.10 -27.54 -10.04
N PRO A 125 20.01 -28.32 -9.95
CA PRO A 125 20.03 -29.71 -10.39
C PRO A 125 20.43 -29.76 -11.87
N GLN A 126 21.59 -30.35 -12.14
CA GLN A 126 22.25 -30.31 -13.47
C GLN A 126 21.42 -30.94 -14.59
N ASN A 127 20.36 -31.69 -14.26
CA ASN A 127 19.63 -32.55 -15.20
C ASN A 127 18.14 -32.25 -15.33
N ASP A 128 17.67 -31.13 -14.78
CA ASP A 128 16.26 -30.76 -14.89
C ASP A 128 16.01 -29.96 -16.18
N LYS A 129 15.18 -30.52 -17.05
CA LYS A 129 14.92 -30.01 -18.41
C LYS A 129 14.22 -28.65 -18.38
N ASP A 130 13.40 -28.40 -17.37
CA ASP A 130 12.65 -27.15 -17.25
C ASP A 130 13.58 -25.99 -16.84
N VAL A 131 14.65 -26.32 -16.11
CA VAL A 131 15.72 -25.39 -15.70
C VAL A 131 16.58 -24.98 -16.89
N GLN A 132 16.92 -25.94 -17.75
CA GLN A 132 17.65 -25.64 -18.98
C GLN A 132 16.79 -24.79 -19.93
N ALA A 133 15.49 -25.07 -20.02
CA ALA A 133 14.56 -24.26 -20.81
C ALA A 133 14.46 -22.81 -20.29
N LEU A 134 14.33 -22.62 -18.97
CA LEU A 134 14.31 -21.29 -18.35
C LEU A 134 15.62 -20.51 -18.56
N LYS A 135 16.79 -21.18 -18.42
CA LYS A 135 18.10 -20.56 -18.67
C LYS A 135 18.31 -20.12 -20.13
N GLN A 136 17.66 -20.78 -21.09
CA GLN A 136 17.74 -20.38 -22.51
C GLN A 136 16.82 -19.20 -22.85
N LEU A 137 15.80 -18.94 -22.04
CA LEU A 137 14.81 -17.87 -22.28
C LEU A 137 15.12 -16.56 -21.56
N ILE A 138 16.00 -16.57 -20.56
CA ILE A 138 16.44 -15.36 -19.85
C ILE A 138 17.81 -14.95 -20.40
N PRO A 139 17.91 -13.94 -21.28
CA PRO A 139 19.20 -13.43 -21.72
C PRO A 139 19.96 -12.83 -20.52
N ALA A 140 21.24 -13.19 -20.41
CA ALA A 140 22.16 -12.70 -19.39
C ALA A 140 22.38 -11.18 -19.46
#